data_AF-D5MJC1-F1
#
_entry.id   AF-D5MJC1-F1
#
_cell.length_a   1.000
_cell.length_b   1.000
_cell.length_c   1.000
_cell.angle_alpha   90.00
_cell.angle_beta   90.00
_cell.angle_gamma   90.00
#
_symmetry.space_group_name_H-M   'P 1'
#
loop_
_entity.id
_entity.type
_entity.pdbx_description
1 polymer ?
#
loop_
_entity_poly.entity_id
_entity_poly.type
_entity_poly.pdbx_seq_one_letter_code
_entity_poly.pdbx_strand_id
1 'polypeptide(L)'
;MLHAAQALLREHDLRYRKHTSVHAAFGQHFAKTGRLDPKFHGWLLDAFDDRTHGDYDADVSFDRESIAMRIEQAREFLAIARQCLEGST
;
A
#
# COMPACT_ATOMS: atom_id res chain seq x y z
N MET A 1 1.67 4.83 -0.23
CA MET A 1 0.81 3.71 0.19
C MET A 1 1.15 3.18 1.58
N LEU A 2 2.42 2.86 1.91
CA LEU A 2 2.82 2.33 3.22
C LEU A 2 2.19 3.07 4.43
N HIS A 3 2.30 4.40 4.51
CA HIS A 3 1.76 5.14 5.65
C HIS A 3 0.23 5.08 5.75
N ALA A 4 -0.47 5.03 4.62
CA ALA A 4 -1.91 4.81 4.60
C ALA A 4 -2.27 3.40 5.09
N ALA A 5 -1.50 2.37 4.69
CA ALA A 5 -1.66 1.02 5.23
C ALA A 5 -1.39 0.97 6.75
N GLN A 6 -0.37 1.69 7.24
CA GLN A 6 -0.10 1.81 8.67
C GLN A 6 -1.23 2.52 9.43
N ALA A 7 -1.82 3.56 8.86
CA ALA A 7 -2.96 4.26 9.45
C ALA A 7 -4.17 3.33 9.59
N LEU A 8 -4.52 2.59 8.53
CA LEU A 8 -5.59 1.61 8.57
C LEU A 8 -5.37 0.50 9.60
N LEU A 9 -4.15 -0.03 9.71
CA LEU A 9 -3.82 -1.02 10.73
C LEU A 9 -3.92 -0.46 12.15
N ARG A 10 -3.53 0.81 12.34
CA ARG A 10 -3.64 1.49 13.65
C ARG A 10 -5.07 1.68 14.11
N GLU A 11 -6.02 1.83 13.20
CA GLU A 11 -7.46 1.88 13.51
C GLU A 11 -7.96 0.60 14.19
N HIS A 12 -7.23 -0.51 14.00
CA HIS A 12 -7.49 -1.80 14.64
C HIS A 12 -6.48 -2.13 15.76
N ASP A 13 -5.79 -1.12 16.29
CA ASP A 13 -4.71 -1.23 17.29
C ASP A 13 -3.53 -2.13 16.87
N LEU A 14 -3.37 -2.37 15.56
CA LEU A 14 -2.27 -3.16 15.02
C LEU A 14 -1.10 -2.24 14.66
N ARG A 15 0.05 -2.46 15.31
CA ARG A 15 1.25 -1.60 15.15
C ARG A 15 2.47 -2.42 14.76
N TYR A 16 3.06 -2.09 13.62
CA TYR A 16 4.24 -2.77 13.09
C TYR A 16 5.36 -1.78 12.77
N ARG A 17 6.60 -2.17 13.05
CA ARG A 17 7.81 -1.35 12.78
C ARG A 17 8.48 -1.67 11.45
N LYS A 18 8.33 -2.89 10.94
CA LYS A 18 8.97 -3.35 9.69
C LYS A 18 7.99 -3.22 8.52
N HIS A 19 8.45 -2.79 7.34
CA HIS A 19 7.64 -2.72 6.13
C HIS A 19 6.99 -4.05 5.78
N THR A 20 7.76 -5.14 5.81
CA THR A 20 7.26 -6.50 5.53
C THR A 20 6.13 -6.92 6.46
N SER A 21 6.22 -6.56 7.74
CA SER A 21 5.13 -6.82 8.70
C SER A 21 3.89 -5.98 8.42
N VAL A 22 4.04 -4.71 8.01
CA VAL A 22 2.91 -3.88 7.57
C VAL A 22 2.23 -4.48 6.35
N HIS A 23 2.99 -4.92 5.34
CA HIS A 23 2.42 -5.52 4.13
C HIS A 23 1.67 -6.82 4.44
N ALA A 24 2.30 -7.73 5.20
CA ALA A 24 1.68 -8.99 5.59
C ALA A 24 0.39 -8.77 6.41
N ALA A 25 0.41 -7.85 7.37
CA ALA A 25 -0.76 -7.52 8.16
C ALA A 25 -1.86 -6.87 7.32
N PHE A 26 -1.51 -5.97 6.41
CA PHE A 26 -2.48 -5.37 5.49
C PHE A 26 -3.17 -6.45 4.64
N GLY A 27 -2.37 -7.36 4.05
CA GLY A 27 -2.88 -8.50 3.29
C GLY A 27 -3.78 -9.41 4.13
N GLN A 28 -3.41 -9.69 5.38
CA GLN A 28 -4.18 -10.54 6.29
C GLN A 28 -5.51 -9.91 6.71
N HIS A 29 -5.50 -8.64 7.10
CA HIS A 29 -6.66 -8.01 7.76
C HIS A 29 -7.61 -7.31 6.79
N PHE A 30 -7.14 -6.88 5.62
CA PHE A 30 -7.96 -6.15 4.65
C PHE A 30 -8.21 -6.92 3.36
N ALA A 31 -7.16 -7.42 2.71
CA ALA A 31 -7.32 -8.09 1.41
C ALA A 31 -7.93 -9.51 1.54
N LYS A 32 -7.37 -10.37 2.40
CA LYS A 32 -7.86 -11.75 2.57
C LYS A 32 -9.26 -11.83 3.16
N THR A 33 -9.66 -10.84 3.94
CA THR A 33 -10.99 -10.75 4.56
C THR A 33 -12.04 -10.14 3.62
N GLY A 34 -11.63 -9.63 2.46
CA GLY A 34 -12.52 -8.93 1.52
C GLY A 34 -12.98 -7.55 2.01
N ARG A 35 -12.41 -7.03 3.11
CA ARG A 35 -12.72 -5.68 3.61
C ARG A 35 -12.28 -4.59 2.61
N LEU A 36 -11.20 -4.84 1.88
CA LEU A 36 -10.76 -4.05 0.76
C LEU A 36 -10.51 -4.97 -0.43
N ASP A 37 -10.66 -4.43 -1.64
CA ASP A 37 -10.32 -5.13 -2.87
C ASP A 37 -8.86 -5.64 -2.80
N PRO A 38 -8.60 -6.94 -3.06
CA PRO A 38 -7.25 -7.50 -3.03
C PRO A 38 -6.21 -6.77 -3.89
N LYS A 39 -6.64 -6.05 -4.94
CA LYS A 39 -5.74 -5.24 -5.78
C LYS A 39 -4.90 -4.26 -4.97
N PHE A 40 -5.44 -3.70 -3.89
CA PHE A 40 -4.74 -2.73 -3.06
C PHE A 40 -3.53 -3.36 -2.34
N HIS A 41 -3.61 -4.64 -1.97
CA HIS A 41 -2.45 -5.34 -1.39
C HIS A 41 -1.39 -5.60 -2.45
N GLY A 42 -1.78 -5.98 -3.68
CA GLY A 42 -0.86 -6.10 -4.81
C GLY A 42 -0.13 -4.79 -5.06
N TRP A 43 -0.86 -3.68 -5.21
CA TRP A 43 -0.28 -2.36 -5.45
C TRP A 43 0.66 -1.90 -4.34
N LEU A 44 0.35 -2.21 -3.07
CA LEU A 44 1.23 -1.91 -1.95
C LEU A 44 2.57 -2.64 -2.05
N LEU A 45 2.55 -3.91 -2.46
CA LEU A 45 3.76 -4.71 -2.65
C LEU A 45 4.57 -4.21 -3.83
N ASP A 46 3.92 -4.03 -4.98
CA ASP A 46 4.59 -3.58 -6.19
C ASP A 46 5.19 -2.17 -6.01
N ALA A 47 4.49 -1.25 -5.36
CA ALA A 47 5.02 0.09 -5.08
C ALA A 47 6.25 0.05 -4.16
N PHE A 48 6.31 -0.92 -3.24
CA PHE A 48 7.49 -1.11 -2.41
C PHE A 48 8.66 -1.70 -3.20
N ASP A 49 8.37 -2.60 -4.13
CA ASP A 49 9.36 -3.20 -5.02
C ASP A 49 9.93 -2.16 -5.99
N ASP A 50 9.08 -1.35 -6.64
CA ASP A 50 9.49 -0.22 -7.49
C ASP A 50 10.39 0.74 -6.72
N ARG A 51 10.02 1.11 -5.49
CA ARG A 51 10.86 1.95 -4.63
C ARG A 51 12.19 1.28 -4.30
N THR A 52 12.20 -0.02 -4.04
CA THR A 52 13.43 -0.74 -3.69
C THR A 52 14.39 -0.79 -4.87
N HIS A 53 13.90 -1.07 -6.08
CA HIS A 53 14.72 -0.97 -7.28
C HIS A 53 15.20 0.47 -7.49
N GLY A 54 14.33 1.47 -7.38
CA GLY A 54 14.71 2.88 -7.51
C GLY A 54 15.76 3.36 -6.50
N ASP A 55 15.76 2.81 -5.29
CA ASP A 55 16.71 3.20 -4.22
C ASP A 55 18.06 2.47 -4.33
N TYR A 56 18.10 1.24 -4.85
CA TYR A 56 19.25 0.35 -4.71
C TYR A 56 19.78 -0.26 -6.02
N ASP A 57 19.01 -0.27 -7.09
CA ASP A 57 19.44 -0.78 -8.39
C ASP A 57 19.97 0.39 -9.22
N ALA A 58 21.27 0.33 -9.56
CA ALA A 58 21.93 1.38 -10.32
C ALA A 58 21.52 1.41 -11.80
N ASP A 59 20.99 0.31 -12.33
CA ASP A 59 20.65 0.13 -13.74
C ASP A 59 19.13 0.13 -13.99
N VAL A 60 18.31 0.38 -12.96
CA VAL A 60 16.86 0.43 -13.12
C VAL A 60 16.44 1.59 -14.01
N SER A 61 15.54 1.29 -14.94
CA SER A 61 14.85 2.29 -15.75
C SER A 61 13.36 2.06 -15.63
N PHE A 62 12.62 3.13 -15.30
CA PHE A 62 11.18 3.10 -15.25
C PHE A 62 10.60 3.78 -16.48
N ASP A 63 9.69 3.12 -17.17
CA ASP A 63 8.93 3.76 -18.22
C ASP A 63 7.91 4.74 -17.63
N ARG A 64 7.67 5.84 -18.36
CA ARG A 64 6.80 6.93 -17.90
C ARG A 64 5.36 6.48 -17.66
N GLU A 65 4.87 5.53 -18.45
CA GLU A 65 3.48 5.08 -18.38
C GLU A 65 3.24 4.24 -17.12
N SER A 66 4.16 3.32 -16.81
CA SER A 66 4.13 2.54 -15.57
C SER A 66 4.22 3.42 -14.32
N ILE A 67 5.07 4.46 -14.34
CA ILE A 67 5.12 5.41 -13.21
C ILE A 67 3.83 6.21 -13.08
N ALA A 68 3.26 6.69 -14.19
CA ALA A 68 1.98 7.38 -14.17
C ALA A 68 0.86 6.48 -13.60
N MET A 69 0.83 5.21 -14.03
CA MET A 69 -0.08 4.20 -13.50
C MET A 69 0.12 4.01 -11.99
N ARG A 70 1.38 3.90 -11.52
CA ARG A 70 1.68 3.73 -10.09
C ARG A 70 1.24 4.92 -9.25
N ILE A 71 1.39 6.14 -9.77
CA ILE A 71 0.90 7.36 -9.12
C ILE A 71 -0.63 7.31 -8.98
N GLU A 72 -1.36 6.93 -10.03
CA GLU A 72 -2.82 6.83 -9.95
C GLU A 72 -3.29 5.74 -8.99
N GLN A 73 -2.64 4.58 -8.98
CA GLN A 73 -2.88 3.55 -7.97
C GLN A 73 -2.63 4.07 -6.55
N ALA A 74 -1.60 4.90 -6.35
CA ALA A 74 -1.31 5.50 -5.04
C ALA A 74 -2.39 6.49 -4.61
N ARG A 75 -2.96 7.25 -5.57
CA ARG A 75 -4.10 8.15 -5.31
C ARG A 75 -5.33 7.35 -4.90
N GLU A 76 -5.65 6.29 -5.64
CA GLU A 76 -6.81 5.43 -5.33
C GLU A 76 -6.64 4.73 -3.97
N PHE A 77 -5.44 4.21 -3.69
CA PHE A 77 -5.11 3.61 -2.39
C PHE A 77 -5.30 4.63 -1.24
N LEU A 78 -4.87 5.88 -1.43
CA LEU A 78 -5.06 6.93 -0.42
C LEU A 78 -6.54 7.29 -0.24
N ALA A 79 -7.30 7.35 -1.34
CA ALA A 79 -8.73 7.67 -1.30
C ALA A 79 -9.52 6.60 -0.52
N ILE A 80 -9.29 5.31 -0.80
CA ILE A 80 -9.98 4.24 -0.08
C ILE A 80 -9.56 4.20 1.40
N ALA A 81 -8.28 4.46 1.71
CA ALA A 81 -7.81 4.53 3.08
C ALA A 81 -8.51 5.67 3.86
N ARG A 82 -8.69 6.84 3.25
CA ARG A 82 -9.44 7.95 3.86
C ARG A 82 -10.90 7.57 4.11
N GLN A 83 -11.57 6.99 3.13
CA GLN A 83 -12.96 6.56 3.26
C GLN A 83 -13.14 5.58 4.44
N CYS A 84 -12.24 4.61 4.59
CA CYS A 84 -12.28 3.70 5.73
C CYS A 84 -12.09 4.39 7.08
N LEU A 85 -11.18 5.38 7.16
CA LEU A 85 -10.89 6.08 8.42
C LEU A 85 -11.99 7.09 8.78
N GLU A 86 -12.57 7.77 7.79
CA GLU A 86 -13.65 8.76 8.00
C GLU A 86 -15.00 8.08 8.29
N GLY A 87 -15.26 6.92 7.67
CA GLY A 87 -16.47 6.12 7.91
C GLY A 87 -16.46 5.27 9.19
N SER A 88 -15.40 5.32 10.00
CA SER A 88 -15.29 4.58 11.26
C SER A 88 -15.79 5.35 12.50
N THR A 89 -16.55 6.44 12.29
CA THR A 89 -17.20 7.24 13.36
C THR A 89 -18.65 6.80 13.56
#